data_AF-A0A9E1SYA1-F1
#
_entry.id   AF-A0A9E1SYA1-F1
#
_cell.length_a   1.000
_cell.length_b   1.000
_cell.length_c   1.000
_cell.angle_alpha   90.00
_cell.angle_beta   90.00
_cell.angle_gamma   90.00
#
_symmetry.space_group_name_H-M   'P 1'
#
loop_
_entity.id
_entity.type
_entity.pdbx_description
1 polymer ?
#
loop_
_entity_poly.entity_id
_entity_poly.type
_entity_poly.pdbx_seq_one_letter_code
_entity_poly.pdbx_strand_id
1 'polypeptide(L)' 'MKYFANLLVLLFSLSIFSSSFAEIYDDWPDDAICTWLEQKPDHKGYLAENEKRVLNCFERKDFSPRNDFDFFEPKKQIYM' A
#
# COMPACT_ATOMS: atom_id res chain seq x y z
N MET A 1 50.04 -1.91 14.49
CA MET A 1 49.56 -1.27 13.23
C MET A 1 49.17 -2.26 12.14
N LYS A 2 49.86 -3.38 11.92
CA LYS A 2 49.60 -4.30 10.79
C LYS A 2 48.16 -4.84 10.68
N TYR A 3 47.47 -5.04 11.79
CA TYR A 3 46.07 -5.51 11.82
C TYR A 3 45.03 -4.38 11.92
N PHE A 4 45.48 -3.14 12.18
CA PHE A 4 44.59 -2.00 12.41
C PHE A 4 43.86 -1.59 11.12
N ALA A 5 44.57 -1.60 9.99
CA ALA A 5 43.95 -1.37 8.69
C ALA A 5 42.90 -2.45 8.35
N ASN A 6 43.20 -3.72 8.64
CA ASN A 6 42.25 -4.83 8.41
C ASN A 6 41.02 -4.71 9.31
N LEU A 7 41.20 -4.29 10.56
CA LEU A 7 40.11 -4.02 11.50
C LEU A 7 39.20 -2.89 10.99
N LEU A 8 39.79 -1.80 10.49
CA LEU A 8 39.04 -0.68 9.94
C LEU A 8 38.24 -1.08 8.69
N VAL A 9 38.83 -1.88 7.79
CA VAL A 9 38.13 -2.39 6.60
C VAL A 9 36.95 -3.29 7.00
N LEU A 10 37.12 -4.16 8.00
CA LEU A 10 36.04 -4.99 8.52
C LEU A 10 34.91 -4.14 9.11
N LEU A 11 35.22 -3.19 9.99
CA LEU A 11 34.22 -2.31 10.60
C LEU A 11 33.49 -1.46 9.55
N PHE A 12 34.21 -0.96 8.55
CA PHE A 12 33.61 -0.23 7.44
C PHE A 12 32.66 -1.12 6.63
N SER A 13 33.05 -2.36 6.31
CA SER A 13 32.18 -3.29 5.59
C SER A 13 30.89 -3.60 6.35
N LEU A 14 30.94 -3.72 7.69
CA LEU A 14 29.77 -3.92 8.54
C LEU A 14 28.82 -2.71 8.55
N SER A 15 29.37 -1.50 8.45
CA SER A 15 28.57 -0.26 8.49
C SER A 15 27.74 0.00 7.22
N ILE A 16 28.06 -0.65 6.10
CA ILE A 16 27.35 -0.46 4.82
C ILE A 16 26.01 -1.24 4.80
N PHE A 17 25.85 -2.24 5.69
CA PHE A 17 24.60 -3.02 5.79
C PHE A 17 23.58 -2.30 6.70
N SER A 18 23.03 -1.19 6.22
CA SER A 18 21.84 -0.59 6.85
C SER A 18 20.58 -1.24 6.28
N SER A 19 19.87 -2.04 7.07
CA SER A 19 18.56 -2.58 6.71
C SER A 19 17.48 -1.53 6.96
N SER A 20 16.78 -1.09 5.92
CA SER A 20 15.52 -0.36 6.05
C SER A 20 14.35 -1.35 6.02
N PHE A 21 13.49 -1.28 7.04
CA PHE A 21 12.24 -2.05 7.09
C PHE A 21 11.09 -1.08 6.84
N ALA A 22 10.39 -1.27 5.72
CA ALA A 22 9.14 -0.59 5.42
C ALA A 22 8.07 -1.65 5.25
N GLU A 23 6.87 -1.40 5.78
CA GLU A 23 5.72 -2.25 5.51
C GLU A 23 5.26 -2.06 4.04
N ILE A 24 4.57 -3.06 3.48
CA ILE A 24 4.22 -3.11 2.05
C ILE A 24 3.47 -1.85 1.58
N TYR A 25 2.72 -1.21 2.47
CA TYR A 25 1.89 -0.05 2.18
C TYR A 25 2.44 1.27 2.73
N ASP A 26 3.59 1.27 3.39
CA ASP A 26 4.08 2.47 4.12
C ASP A 26 4.26 3.67 3.19
N ASP A 27 4.71 3.43 1.96
CA ASP A 27 4.89 4.45 0.91
C ASP A 27 3.61 4.75 0.09
N TRP A 28 2.50 4.05 0.36
CA TRP A 28 1.26 4.29 -0.36
C TRP A 28 0.53 5.52 0.19
N PRO A 29 -0.01 6.39 -0.68
CA PRO A 29 -0.84 7.49 -0.24
C PRO A 29 -2.22 6.99 0.20
N ASP A 30 -2.86 7.74 1.10
CA ASP A 30 -4.11 7.34 1.75
C ASP A 30 -5.28 7.20 0.76
N ASP A 31 -5.31 8.02 -0.28
CA ASP A 31 -6.30 7.95 -1.35
C ASP A 31 -6.19 6.66 -2.17
N ALA A 32 -4.96 6.15 -2.38
CA ALA A 32 -4.73 4.87 -3.04
C ALA A 32 -5.34 3.72 -2.21
N ILE A 33 -5.14 3.71 -0.88
CA ILE A 33 -5.74 2.69 0.00
C ILE A 33 -7.25 2.65 -0.17
N CYS A 34 -7.91 3.80 -0.14
CA CYS A 34 -9.36 3.85 -0.30
C CYS A 34 -9.81 3.47 -1.72
N THR A 35 -9.08 3.88 -2.76
CA THR A 35 -9.38 3.49 -4.16
C THR A 35 -9.27 1.98 -4.35
N TRP A 36 -8.32 1.33 -3.69
CA TRP A 36 -8.19 -0.13 -3.73
C TRP A 36 -9.28 -0.82 -2.91
N LEU A 37 -9.76 -0.22 -1.81
CA LEU A 37 -10.93 -0.71 -1.09
C LEU A 37 -12.23 -0.59 -1.89
N GLU A 38 -12.35 0.41 -2.77
CA GLU A 38 -13.46 0.48 -3.72
C GLU A 38 -13.45 -0.74 -4.65
N GLN A 39 -12.27 -1.22 -5.08
CA GLN A 39 -12.16 -2.41 -5.94
C GLN A 39 -12.27 -3.72 -5.18
N LYS A 40 -11.69 -3.80 -3.98
CA LYS A 40 -11.67 -5.00 -3.14
C LYS A 40 -11.99 -4.64 -1.68
N PRO A 41 -13.28 -4.44 -1.35
CA PRO A 41 -13.69 -3.98 -0.04
C PRO A 41 -13.31 -4.93 1.09
N ASP A 42 -13.21 -6.23 0.81
CA ASP A 42 -12.88 -7.27 1.81
C ASP A 42 -11.37 -7.59 1.88
N HIS A 43 -10.51 -6.83 1.19
CA HIS A 43 -9.07 -7.11 1.18
C HIS A 43 -8.43 -6.76 2.54
N LYS A 44 -7.99 -7.80 3.26
CA LYS A 44 -7.46 -7.70 4.63
C LYS A 44 -6.34 -6.66 4.79
N GLY A 45 -5.42 -6.57 3.84
CA GLY A 45 -4.30 -5.61 3.91
C GLY A 45 -4.76 -4.16 3.82
N TYR A 46 -5.75 -3.87 2.98
CA TYR A 46 -6.25 -2.49 2.81
C TYR A 46 -7.17 -2.10 3.97
N LEU A 47 -7.96 -3.04 4.49
CA LEU A 47 -8.76 -2.84 5.70
C LEU A 47 -7.89 -2.53 6.92
N ALA A 48 -6.79 -3.26 7.08
CA ALA A 48 -5.82 -3.02 8.15
C ALA A 48 -5.21 -1.62 8.05
N GLU A 49 -4.84 -1.17 6.85
CA GLU A 49 -4.33 0.20 6.66
C GLU A 49 -5.41 1.28 6.89
N ASN A 50 -6.64 1.06 6.43
CA ASN A 50 -7.76 1.97 6.69
C ASN A 50 -8.04 2.14 8.19
N GLU A 51 -7.91 1.06 8.98
CA GLU A 51 -8.02 1.12 10.44
C GLU A 51 -6.78 1.78 11.08
N LYS A 52 -5.58 1.30 10.73
CA LYS A 52 -4.29 1.79 11.26
C LYS A 52 -4.12 3.31 11.09
N ARG A 53 -4.54 3.85 9.94
CA ARG A 53 -4.43 5.27 9.59
C ARG A 53 -5.71 6.08 9.81
N VAL A 54 -6.80 5.45 10.26
CA VAL A 54 -8.09 6.10 10.52
C VAL A 54 -8.63 6.84 9.29
N LEU A 55 -8.57 6.21 8.11
CA LEU A 55 -8.92 6.84 6.83
C LEU A 55 -10.43 6.99 6.61
N ASN A 56 -11.24 6.17 7.30
CA ASN A 56 -12.69 6.11 7.17
C ASN A 56 -13.14 6.06 5.70
N CYS A 57 -12.46 5.25 4.87
CA CYS A 57 -12.66 5.20 3.43
C CYS A 57 -14.13 4.99 3.03
N PHE A 58 -14.86 4.16 3.77
CA PHE A 58 -16.27 3.83 3.53
C PHE A 58 -17.25 4.98 3.85
N GLU A 59 -16.81 5.99 4.61
CA GLU A 59 -17.62 7.16 4.98
C GLU A 59 -17.35 8.36 4.05
N ARG A 60 -16.38 8.25 3.14
CA ARG A 60 -16.09 9.32 2.19
C ARG A 60 -17.27 9.51 1.23
N LYS A 61 -17.57 10.76 0.90
CA LYS A 61 -18.70 11.12 0.02
C LYS A 61 -18.54 10.59 -1.41
N ASP A 62 -17.30 10.39 -1.85
CA ASP A 62 -16.91 9.92 -3.18
C ASP A 62 -16.63 8.42 -3.23
N PHE A 63 -16.79 7.70 -2.11
CA PHE A 63 -16.59 6.26 -2.08
C PHE A 63 -17.65 5.54 -2.92
N SER A 64 -17.18 4.73 -3.87
CA SER A 64 -18.04 3.92 -4.73
C SER A 64 -17.42 2.54 -4.90
N PRO A 65 -17.97 1.48 -4.28
CA PRO A 65 -17.57 0.11 -4.57
C PRO A 65 -17.65 -0.14 -6.08
N ARG A 66 -16.54 -0.56 -6.68
CA ARG A 66 -16.50 -0.99 -8.07
C ARG A 66 -16.90 -2.45 -8.08
N ASN A 67 -18.13 -2.73 -8.47
CA ASN A 67 -18.49 -4.11 -8.79
C ASN A 67 -17.91 -4.41 -10.17
N ASP A 68 -17.01 -5.40 -10.25
CA ASP A 68 -16.50 -5.90 -11.53
C ASP A 68 -17.64 -6.38 -12.46
N PHE A 69 -18.82 -6.66 -11.91
CA PHE A 69 -20.04 -6.99 -12.63
C PHE A 69 -20.62 -5.81 -13.43
N ASP A 70 -20.40 -4.56 -13.00
CA ASP A 70 -20.90 -3.36 -13.68
C ASP A 70 -20.16 -3.11 -15.01
N PHE A 71 -18.99 -3.73 -15.21
CA PHE A 71 -18.26 -3.71 -16.48
C PHE A 71 -18.85 -4.67 -17.51
N PHE A 72 -19.56 -5.71 -17.06
CA PHE A 72 -20.17 -6.74 -17.91
C PHE A 72 -21.68 -6.56 -18.12
N GLU A 73 -22.33 -5.63 -17.43
CA GLU A 73 -23.63 -5.14 -17.90
C GLU A 73 -23.41 -4.17 -19.08
N PRO A 74 -23.68 -4.57 -20.35
CA PRO A 74 -23.80 -3.57 -21.40
C PRO A 74 -24.92 -2.64 -20.93
N LYS A 75 -24.64 -1.34 -20.83
CA LYS A 75 -25.65 -0.31 -20.51
C LYS A 75 -26.94 -0.68 -21.22
N LYS A 76 -27.91 -1.16 -20.45
CA LYS A 76 -29.20 -1.61 -20.96
C LYS A 76 -29.82 -0.45 -21.71
N GLN A 77 -29.64 -0.48 -23.03
CA GLN A 77 -30.41 0.16 -24.08
C GLN A 77 -31.34 1.25 -23.55
N ILE A 78 -30.76 2.43 -23.33
CA ILE A 78 -31.48 3.65 -22.99
C ILE A 78 -32.05 4.20 -24.31
N TYR A 79 -33.20 3.62 -24.67
CA TYR A 79 -34.29 4.05 -25.57
C TYR A 79 -34.11 3.98 -27.10
N MET A 80 -35.22 3.57 -27.72
CA MET A 80 -35.58 3.64 -29.15
C MET A 80 -35.40 5.05 -29.74
#